data_AF-A0A4S2V2X4-F1
#
_entry.id   AF-A0A4S2V2X4-F1
#
_cell.length_a   1.000
_cell.length_b   1.000
_cell.length_c   1.000
_cell.angle_alpha   90.00
_cell.angle_beta   90.00
_cell.angle_gamma   90.00
#
_symmetry.space_group_name_H-M   'P 1'
#
loop_
_entity.id
_entity.type
_entity.pdbx_description
1 polymer ?
#
loop_
_entity_poly.entity_id
_entity_poly.type
_entity_poly.pdbx_seq_one_letter_code
_entity_poly.pdbx_strand_id
1 'polypeptide(L)'
;MGVYDRLFVPAPSPCPACGSREDWVIQFHFGDVHLNRFRVGDAIAWSDHAKGSPRSGPFEVPGYPEWCKQCGADDKPFHLVQFDGDVITGHRPATEEDGQRFAW
;
A
#
# COMPACT_ATOMS: atom_id res chain seq x y z
N MET A 1 1.65 18.30 -2.59
CA MET A 1 0.74 17.14 -2.43
C MET A 1 1.40 15.98 -3.16
N GLY A 2 1.82 14.94 -2.46
CA GLY A 2 2.39 13.74 -3.09
C GLY A 2 1.27 12.96 -3.79
N VAL A 3 1.52 12.50 -5.00
CA VAL A 3 0.63 11.58 -5.71
C VAL A 3 0.99 10.18 -5.22
N TYR A 4 0.02 9.37 -4.81
CA TYR A 4 0.26 8.01 -4.29
C TYR A 4 -0.36 6.99 -5.25
N ASP A 5 0.26 5.84 -5.43
CA ASP A 5 -0.39 4.70 -6.09
C ASP A 5 -1.23 3.91 -5.09
N ARG A 6 -2.24 3.20 -5.58
CA ARG A 6 -3.27 2.54 -4.76
C ARG A 6 -3.31 1.05 -5.03
N LEU A 7 -3.03 0.27 -3.99
CA LEU A 7 -3.20 -1.17 -4.00
C LEU A 7 -4.58 -1.54 -3.44
N PHE A 8 -5.41 -2.18 -4.26
CA PHE A 8 -6.72 -2.70 -3.87
C PHE A 8 -6.59 -4.16 -3.44
N VAL A 9 -6.96 -4.44 -2.19
CA VAL A 9 -6.84 -5.78 -1.60
C VAL A 9 -8.15 -6.19 -0.93
N PRO A 10 -8.53 -7.48 -0.98
CA PRO A 10 -9.69 -7.96 -0.25
C PRO A 10 -9.58 -7.63 1.24
N ALA A 11 -10.67 -7.13 1.82
CA ALA A 11 -10.70 -6.85 3.25
C ALA A 11 -10.48 -8.14 4.06
N PRO A 12 -9.47 -8.20 4.94
CA PRO A 12 -9.25 -9.38 5.79
C PRO A 12 -10.40 -9.60 6.78
N SER A 13 -11.07 -8.51 7.17
CA SER A 13 -12.24 -8.53 8.05
C SER A 13 -13.16 -7.32 7.75
N PRO A 14 -14.46 -7.40 8.14
CA PRO A 14 -15.34 -6.25 8.03
C PRO A 14 -14.85 -5.07 8.88
N CYS A 15 -15.18 -3.85 8.47
CA CYS A 15 -14.90 -2.66 9.26
C CYS A 15 -15.51 -2.80 10.66
N PRO A 16 -14.74 -2.63 11.75
CA PRO A 16 -15.25 -2.83 13.11
C PRO A 16 -16.26 -1.75 13.52
N ALA A 17 -16.23 -0.57 12.88
CA ALA A 17 -17.15 0.53 13.18
C ALA A 17 -18.52 0.39 12.49
N CYS A 18 -18.60 -0.16 11.28
CA CYS A 18 -19.85 -0.20 10.49
C CYS A 18 -20.19 -1.55 9.84
N GLY A 19 -19.31 -2.54 9.91
CA GLY A 19 -19.52 -3.87 9.33
C GLY A 19 -19.33 -3.97 7.80
N SER A 20 -18.92 -2.89 7.11
CA SER A 20 -18.66 -2.92 5.66
C SER A 20 -17.54 -3.90 5.29
N ARG A 21 -17.68 -4.58 4.14
CA ARG A 21 -16.72 -5.58 3.60
C ARG A 21 -16.05 -5.12 2.31
N GLU A 22 -16.01 -3.83 2.04
CA GLU A 22 -15.34 -3.29 0.87
C GLU A 22 -13.84 -3.55 0.90
N ASP A 23 -13.24 -3.73 -0.28
CA ASP A 23 -11.80 -3.83 -0.46
C ASP A 23 -11.06 -2.69 0.25
N TRP A 24 -9.95 -3.04 0.89
CA TRP A 24 -9.06 -2.04 1.44
C TRP A 24 -8.24 -1.42 0.31
N VAL A 25 -7.98 -0.13 0.46
CA VAL A 25 -7.10 0.62 -0.44
C VAL A 25 -5.86 1.00 0.35
N ILE A 26 -4.70 0.50 -0.05
CA ILE A 26 -3.41 0.82 0.57
C ILE A 26 -2.68 1.80 -0.36
N GLN A 27 -2.44 3.02 0.11
CA GLN A 27 -1.69 4.02 -0.62
C GLN A 27 -0.18 3.84 -0.38
N PHE A 28 0.61 3.79 -1.44
CA PHE A 28 2.07 3.71 -1.34
C PHE A 28 2.73 4.68 -2.32
N HIS A 29 4.00 4.98 -2.07
CA HIS A 29 4.74 6.03 -2.79
C HIS A 29 6.02 5.45 -3.41
N PHE A 30 5.87 4.66 -4.48
CA PHE A 30 6.95 3.99 -5.18
C PHE A 30 6.57 3.69 -6.64
N GLY A 31 7.53 3.80 -7.56
CA GLY A 31 7.26 3.71 -9.01
C GLY A 31 6.74 5.01 -9.60
N ASP A 32 6.01 4.94 -10.70
CA ASP A 32 5.50 6.08 -11.47
C ASP A 32 4.55 7.02 -10.68
N VAL A 33 3.92 6.58 -9.59
CA VAL A 33 3.11 7.41 -8.66
C VAL A 33 2.10 8.35 -9.35
N HIS A 34 1.16 7.77 -10.11
CA HIS A 34 0.16 8.49 -10.91
C HIS A 34 -1.30 8.16 -10.51
N LEU A 35 -1.54 7.78 -9.25
CA LEU A 35 -2.85 7.26 -8.78
C LEU A 35 -3.26 5.99 -9.51
N ASN A 36 -2.27 5.18 -9.91
CA ASN A 36 -2.51 3.90 -10.52
C ASN A 36 -3.24 2.98 -9.54
N ARG A 37 -4.10 2.13 -10.08
CA ARG A 37 -4.87 1.15 -9.32
C ARG A 37 -4.26 -0.22 -9.57
N PHE A 38 -3.62 -0.75 -8.54
CA PHE A 38 -2.95 -2.04 -8.59
C PHE A 38 -3.70 -3.10 -7.77
N ARG A 39 -3.42 -4.35 -8.11
CA ARG A 39 -3.72 -5.56 -7.34
C ARG A 39 -2.43 -6.35 -7.13
N VAL A 40 -2.48 -7.31 -6.23
CA VAL A 40 -1.40 -8.29 -6.08
C VAL A 40 -1.22 -9.05 -7.39
N GLY A 41 0.03 -9.14 -7.85
CA GLY A 41 0.43 -9.71 -9.13
C GLY A 41 0.70 -8.67 -10.22
N ASP A 42 0.27 -7.42 -10.04
CA ASP A 42 0.52 -6.37 -11.02
C ASP A 42 1.97 -5.87 -10.94
N ALA A 43 2.51 -5.47 -12.10
CA ALA A 43 3.80 -4.81 -12.19
C ALA A 43 3.64 -3.28 -12.21
N ILE A 44 4.50 -2.57 -11.47
CA ILE A 44 4.57 -1.11 -11.52
C ILE A 44 5.33 -0.64 -12.77
N ALA A 45 5.06 0.59 -13.17
CA ALA A 45 5.80 1.27 -14.21
C ALA A 45 6.82 2.26 -13.61
N TRP A 46 7.75 2.68 -14.46
CA TRP A 46 8.78 3.67 -14.15
C TRP A 46 8.67 4.86 -15.11
N SER A 47 8.94 6.04 -14.59
CA SER A 47 9.03 7.30 -15.35
C SER A 47 10.14 8.19 -14.80
N ASP A 48 10.39 9.29 -15.50
CA ASP A 48 11.36 10.31 -15.07
C ASP A 48 10.98 10.99 -13.74
N HIS A 49 9.75 10.83 -13.28
CA HIS A 49 9.25 11.36 -12.01
C HIS A 49 9.02 10.29 -10.94
N ALA A 50 9.41 9.05 -11.24
CA ALA A 50 9.19 7.93 -10.36
C ALA A 50 9.84 8.09 -8.98
N LYS A 51 9.26 7.43 -7.99
CA LYS A 51 9.75 7.40 -6.61
C LYS A 51 10.49 6.11 -6.35
N GLY A 52 11.72 6.25 -5.87
CA GLY A 52 12.65 5.13 -5.74
C GLY A 52 13.36 4.85 -7.06
N SER A 53 13.73 3.59 -7.26
CA SER A 53 14.45 3.11 -8.43
C SER A 53 14.10 1.63 -8.64
N PRO A 54 14.25 1.09 -9.87
CA PRO A 54 14.16 -0.34 -10.10
C PRO A 54 15.08 -1.11 -9.13
N ARG A 55 14.60 -2.24 -8.64
CA ARG A 55 15.32 -3.13 -7.73
C ARG A 55 15.16 -4.57 -8.20
N SER A 56 16.03 -5.45 -7.76
CA SER A 56 15.91 -6.90 -7.97
C SER A 56 15.67 -7.60 -6.65
N GLY A 57 14.85 -8.64 -6.65
CA GLY A 57 14.56 -9.44 -5.47
C GLY A 57 13.51 -8.80 -4.55
N PRO A 58 13.23 -9.46 -3.41
CA PRO A 58 12.16 -9.07 -2.51
C PRO A 58 12.51 -7.83 -1.69
N PHE A 59 11.59 -6.87 -1.64
CA PHE A 59 11.68 -5.71 -0.74
C PHE A 59 10.29 -5.19 -0.35
N GLU A 60 10.27 -4.23 0.57
CA GLU A 60 9.05 -3.72 1.18
C GLU A 60 9.04 -2.19 1.18
N VAL A 61 7.85 -1.61 0.99
CA VAL A 61 7.62 -0.17 0.96
C VAL A 61 6.47 0.18 1.92
N PRO A 62 6.56 1.28 2.69
CA PRO A 62 5.46 1.75 3.52
C PRO A 62 4.19 2.01 2.71
N GLY A 63 3.09 1.44 3.19
CA GLY A 63 1.74 1.60 2.67
C GLY A 63 0.80 2.09 3.77
N TYR A 64 -0.05 3.05 3.43
CA TYR A 64 -0.99 3.68 4.34
C TYR A 64 -2.41 3.32 3.90
N PRO A 65 -3.12 2.47 4.65
CA PRO A 65 -4.51 2.17 4.34
C PRO A 65 -5.37 3.44 4.36
N GLU A 66 -6.31 3.54 3.43
CA GLU A 66 -7.31 4.60 3.43
C GLU A 66 -8.39 4.33 4.50
N TRP A 67 -9.00 5.42 5.00
CA TRP A 67 -10.19 5.35 5.85
C TRP A 67 -11.32 4.55 5.20
N CYS A 68 -12.18 3.95 6.02
CA CYS A 68 -13.37 3.27 5.55
C CYS A 68 -14.25 4.22 4.72
N LYS A 69 -14.55 3.88 3.46
CA LYS A 69 -15.35 4.74 2.58
C LYS A 69 -16.82 4.87 2.99
N GLN A 70 -17.32 3.94 3.79
CA GLN A 70 -18.71 3.95 4.26
C GLN A 70 -18.92 4.80 5.52
N CYS A 71 -18.04 4.69 6.52
CA CYS A 71 -18.22 5.36 7.82
C CYS A 71 -17.11 6.35 8.20
N GLY A 72 -16.03 6.43 7.41
CA GLY A 72 -14.91 7.31 7.68
C GLY A 72 -13.96 6.87 8.79
N ALA A 73 -14.16 5.68 9.39
CA ALA A 73 -13.25 5.17 10.41
C ALA A 73 -11.84 4.96 9.85
N ASP A 74 -10.85 5.50 10.57
CA ASP A 74 -9.43 5.45 10.23
C ASP A 74 -8.64 4.82 11.38
N ASP A 75 -8.81 3.51 11.51
CA ASP A 75 -8.33 2.69 12.63
C ASP A 75 -7.25 1.68 12.19
N LYS A 76 -6.80 1.77 10.95
CA LYS A 76 -5.96 0.74 10.33
C LYS A 76 -4.49 1.03 10.63
N PRO A 77 -3.73 0.03 11.11
CA PRO A 77 -2.29 0.20 11.24
C PRO A 77 -1.66 0.45 9.87
N PHE A 78 -0.45 1.01 9.84
CA PHE A 78 0.28 1.07 8.58
C PHE A 78 0.68 -0.34 8.12
N HIS A 79 0.78 -0.51 6.81
CA HIS A 79 1.12 -1.77 6.16
C HIS A 79 2.44 -1.62 5.43
N LEU A 80 3.06 -2.75 5.10
CA LEU A 80 4.11 -2.78 4.10
C LEU A 80 3.60 -3.46 2.84
N VAL A 81 3.76 -2.78 1.71
CA VAL A 81 3.54 -3.35 0.38
C VAL A 81 4.79 -4.10 -0.03
N GLN A 82 4.61 -5.35 -0.44
CA GLN A 82 5.69 -6.27 -0.76
C GLN A 82 5.88 -6.33 -2.28
N PHE A 83 7.14 -6.28 -2.69
CA PHE A 83 7.55 -6.31 -4.09
C PHE A 83 8.56 -7.42 -4.30
N ASP A 84 8.58 -8.01 -5.50
CA ASP A 84 9.72 -8.74 -6.05
C ASP A 84 10.07 -8.15 -7.41
N GLY A 85 11.18 -7.41 -7.45
CA GLY A 85 11.47 -6.51 -8.56
C GLY A 85 10.38 -5.45 -8.73
N ASP A 86 9.75 -5.43 -9.90
CA ASP A 86 8.68 -4.47 -10.22
C ASP A 86 7.27 -5.00 -9.92
N VAL A 87 7.14 -6.26 -9.46
CA VAL A 87 5.84 -6.90 -9.24
C VAL A 87 5.42 -6.76 -7.79
N ILE A 88 4.17 -6.34 -7.55
CA ILE A 88 3.56 -6.34 -6.22
C ILE A 88 3.19 -7.78 -5.87
N THR A 89 3.82 -8.35 -4.85
CA THR A 89 3.61 -9.74 -4.44
C THR A 89 2.66 -9.89 -3.26
N GLY A 90 2.39 -8.81 -2.53
CA GLY A 90 1.49 -8.86 -1.38
C GLY A 90 1.53 -7.62 -0.51
N HIS A 91 0.98 -7.77 0.69
CA HIS A 91 1.11 -6.80 1.76
C HIS A 91 1.06 -7.51 3.11
N ARG A 92 1.63 -6.88 4.13
CA ARG A 92 1.51 -7.34 5.52
C ARG A 92 1.26 -6.17 6.47
N PRO A 93 0.59 -6.39 7.62
CA PRO A 93 0.61 -5.41 8.70
C PRO A 93 2.05 -5.15 9.11
N ALA A 94 2.36 -3.90 9.41
CA ALA A 94 3.67 -3.55 9.89
C ALA A 94 3.79 -3.80 11.41
N THR A 95 5.00 -4.12 11.85
CA THR A 95 5.32 -4.33 13.26
C THR A 95 5.77 -3.02 13.92
N GLU A 96 5.93 -3.04 15.24
CA GLU A 96 6.54 -1.90 15.95
C GLU A 96 7.98 -1.63 15.48
N GLU A 97 8.75 -2.68 15.15
CA GLU A 97 10.10 -2.56 14.61
C GLU A 97 10.11 -1.89 13.23
N ASP A 98 9.16 -2.24 12.36
CA ASP A 98 8.97 -1.55 11.09
C ASP A 98 8.64 -0.07 11.31
N GLY A 99 7.86 0.23 12.36
CA GLY A 99 7.52 1.60 12.74
C GLY A 99 8.77 2.42 13.06
N GLN A 100 9.76 1.82 13.73
CA GLN A 100 11.05 2.47 14.00
C GLN A 100 11.91 2.58 12.74
N ARG A 101 11.94 1.53 11.90
CA ARG A 101 12.69 1.50 10.63
C ARG A 101 12.23 2.57 9.65
N PHE A 102 10.93 2.85 9.63
CA PHE A 102 10.29 3.83 8.76
C PHE A 102 9.80 5.05 9.56
N ALA A 103 10.36 5.31 10.74
CA ALA A 103 10.27 6.61 11.41
C ALA A 103 11.34 7.53 10.83
N TRP A 104 10.95 8.70 10.32
CA TRP A 104 11.81 9.70 9.71
C TRP A 104 11.70 10.99 10.52
#